data_AF-A0A953Y7I3-F1
#
_entry.id   AF-A0A953Y7I3-F1
#
_cell.length_a   1.000
_cell.length_b   1.000
_cell.length_c   1.000
_cell.angle_alpha   90.00
_cell.angle_beta   90.00
_cell.angle_gamma   90.00
#
_symmetry.space_group_name_H-M   'P 1'
#
loop_
_entity.id
_entity.type
_entity.pdbx_description
1 polymer ?
#
loop_
_entity_poly.entity_id
_entity_poly.type
_entity_poly.pdbx_seq_one_letter_code
_entity_poly.pdbx_strand_id
1 'polypeptide(L)'
;MGVEKLLEKAKTRFSMSDVEKGEVEAVSVISVDELSQLIDRHLEEEVATLKSKLSEAESRLASMDTDDGGLERAAAEAAMEAEAAALEAKAAAELRAERAEAKLAELEAGGGGRQDEDLAALKEELAALKAENEELKQKLADGEGGGGDDETVTEEDHSRAARLAQALLEDVVAEDEDRARGALEEGCFREVFAEAIEAARSTYNRRTSAAVRAERDHWDEAIEALG
;
A
#
# COMPACT_ATOMS: atom_id res chain seq x y z
N MET A 1 -26.70 4.56 -26.09
CA MET A 1 -26.87 3.12 -25.75
C MET A 1 -25.51 2.49 -26.04
N GLY A 2 -24.73 2.13 -25.02
CA GLY A 2 -23.29 1.84 -25.16
C GLY A 2 -23.01 0.55 -25.94
N VAL A 3 -21.86 0.50 -26.62
CA VAL A 3 -21.42 -0.67 -27.40
C VAL A 3 -21.22 -1.90 -26.52
N GLU A 4 -20.94 -1.74 -25.23
CA GLU A 4 -20.98 -2.84 -24.27
C GLU A 4 -22.34 -3.53 -24.20
N LYS A 5 -23.46 -2.79 -24.22
CA LYS A 5 -24.82 -3.38 -24.27
C LYS A 5 -25.15 -4.03 -25.62
N LEU A 6 -24.56 -3.53 -26.72
CA LEU A 6 -24.72 -4.14 -28.05
C LEU A 6 -23.85 -5.39 -28.20
N LEU A 7 -22.63 -5.39 -27.64
CA LEU A 7 -21.74 -6.55 -27.55
C LEU A 7 -22.29 -7.59 -26.56
N GLU A 8 -22.93 -7.19 -25.46
CA GLU A 8 -23.65 -8.11 -24.57
C GLU A 8 -24.80 -8.79 -25.31
N LYS A 9 -25.59 -8.01 -26.07
CA LYS A 9 -26.64 -8.54 -26.94
C LYS A 9 -26.11 -9.39 -28.10
N ALA A 10 -24.88 -9.15 -28.56
CA ALA A 10 -24.23 -9.97 -29.58
C ALA A 10 -23.54 -11.22 -28.98
N LYS A 11 -23.20 -11.20 -27.69
CA LYS A 11 -22.57 -12.30 -26.94
C LYS A 11 -23.56 -13.38 -26.48
N THR A 12 -24.87 -13.18 -26.60
CA THR A 12 -25.83 -14.29 -26.45
C THR A 12 -25.62 -15.27 -27.59
N ARG A 13 -24.92 -16.38 -27.29
CA ARG A 13 -24.68 -17.50 -28.21
C ARG A 13 -26.00 -18.21 -28.49
N PHE A 14 -26.73 -17.74 -29.47
CA PHE A 14 -27.73 -18.55 -30.15
C PHE A 14 -27.10 -19.09 -31.42
N SER A 15 -27.09 -20.40 -31.55
CA SER A 15 -26.65 -21.10 -32.74
C SER A 15 -27.80 -21.18 -33.76
N MET A 16 -27.49 -21.39 -35.03
CA MET A 16 -28.50 -21.75 -36.05
C MET A 16 -29.37 -22.95 -35.61
N SER A 17 -28.81 -23.86 -34.81
CA SER A 17 -29.53 -25.01 -34.26
C SER A 17 -30.64 -24.62 -33.27
N ASP A 18 -30.51 -23.49 -32.58
CA ASP A 18 -31.50 -23.02 -31.60
C ASP A 18 -32.69 -22.31 -32.30
N VAL A 19 -32.43 -21.74 -33.49
CA VAL A 19 -33.47 -21.21 -34.40
C VAL A 19 -34.23 -22.36 -35.06
N GLU A 20 -33.54 -23.42 -35.50
CA GLU A 20 -34.17 -24.61 -36.11
C GLU A 20 -35.04 -25.41 -35.14
N LYS A 21 -34.71 -25.39 -33.83
CA LYS A 21 -35.51 -26.02 -32.77
C LYS A 21 -36.68 -25.15 -32.28
N GLY A 22 -36.80 -23.92 -32.78
CA GLY A 22 -37.87 -22.98 -32.41
C GLY A 22 -37.72 -22.37 -31.02
N GLU A 23 -36.52 -22.39 -30.43
CA GLU A 23 -36.26 -21.83 -29.09
C GLU A 23 -36.05 -20.30 -29.14
N VAL A 24 -35.82 -19.74 -30.32
CA VAL A 24 -35.67 -18.29 -30.54
C VAL A 24 -36.41 -17.88 -31.82
N GLU A 25 -37.39 -16.98 -31.72
CA GLU A 25 -38.25 -16.58 -32.85
C GLU A 25 -37.60 -15.58 -33.83
N ALA A 26 -36.58 -14.81 -33.41
CA ALA A 26 -35.92 -13.85 -34.28
C ALA A 26 -34.46 -13.58 -33.86
N VAL A 27 -33.52 -13.73 -34.79
CA VAL A 27 -32.13 -13.31 -34.65
C VAL A 27 -31.91 -12.11 -35.55
N SER A 28 -31.56 -10.95 -34.97
CA SER A 28 -31.19 -9.76 -35.74
C SER A 28 -29.75 -9.91 -36.21
N VAL A 29 -29.56 -10.20 -37.50
CA VAL A 29 -28.24 -10.26 -38.13
C VAL A 29 -27.83 -8.84 -38.49
N ILE A 30 -26.88 -8.28 -37.74
CA ILE A 30 -26.26 -6.99 -38.07
C ILE A 30 -25.30 -7.25 -39.24
N SER A 31 -25.46 -6.49 -40.32
CA SER A 31 -24.54 -6.61 -41.47
C SER A 31 -23.13 -6.15 -41.08
N VAL A 32 -22.11 -6.66 -41.77
CA VAL A 32 -20.71 -6.26 -41.52
C VAL A 32 -20.53 -4.75 -41.71
N ASP A 33 -21.25 -4.15 -42.66
CA ASP A 33 -21.23 -2.70 -42.91
C ASP A 33 -21.86 -1.91 -41.77
N GLU A 34 -22.98 -2.37 -41.20
CA GLU A 34 -23.61 -1.73 -40.02
C GLU A 34 -22.75 -1.88 -38.77
N LEU A 35 -22.09 -3.02 -38.60
CA LEU A 35 -21.14 -3.24 -37.51
C LEU A 35 -19.94 -2.29 -37.66
N SER A 36 -19.39 -2.13 -38.86
CA SER A 36 -18.30 -1.21 -39.15
C SER A 36 -18.69 0.23 -38.83
N GLN A 37 -19.87 0.67 -39.26
CA GLN A 37 -20.36 2.03 -38.97
C GLN A 37 -20.59 2.29 -37.47
N LEU A 38 -21.00 1.26 -36.71
CA LEU A 38 -21.13 1.35 -35.26
C LEU A 38 -19.78 1.43 -34.56
N ILE A 39 -18.79 0.66 -35.04
CA ILE A 39 -17.42 0.71 -34.53
C ILE A 39 -16.80 2.08 -34.81
N ASP A 40 -16.91 2.59 -36.05
CA ASP A 40 -16.36 3.89 -36.43
C ASP A 40 -16.97 5.03 -35.60
N ARG A 41 -18.29 5.03 -35.44
CA ARG A 41 -18.98 6.02 -34.60
C ARG A 41 -18.53 5.96 -33.14
N HIS A 42 -18.32 4.75 -32.61
CA HIS A 42 -17.84 4.59 -31.25
C HIS A 42 -16.40 5.06 -31.10
N LEU A 43 -15.53 4.74 -32.05
CA LEU A 43 -14.15 5.22 -32.06
C LEU A 43 -14.12 6.75 -32.14
N GLU A 44 -14.99 7.38 -32.92
CA GLU A 44 -15.12 8.84 -32.95
C GLU A 44 -15.58 9.42 -31.60
N GLU A 45 -16.57 8.80 -30.95
CA GLU A 45 -17.05 9.19 -29.61
C GLU A 45 -15.96 9.00 -28.52
N GLU A 46 -15.19 7.92 -28.60
CA GLU A 46 -14.05 7.67 -27.70
C GLU A 46 -12.93 8.67 -27.94
N VAL A 47 -12.58 8.94 -29.19
CA VAL A 47 -11.58 9.95 -29.54
C VAL A 47 -12.04 11.34 -29.07
N ALA A 48 -13.32 11.68 -29.23
CA ALA A 48 -13.86 12.94 -28.72
C ALA A 48 -13.81 13.01 -27.19
N THR A 49 -14.16 11.93 -26.50
CA THR A 49 -14.10 11.82 -25.04
C THR A 49 -12.66 11.91 -24.54
N LEU A 50 -11.73 11.22 -25.19
CA LEU A 50 -10.30 11.24 -24.87
C LEU A 50 -9.70 12.62 -25.14
N LYS A 51 -10.06 13.30 -26.22
CA LYS A 51 -9.65 14.70 -26.47
C LYS A 51 -10.19 15.65 -25.42
N SER A 52 -11.44 15.47 -24.98
CA SER A 52 -12.02 16.24 -23.89
C SER A 52 -11.26 16.02 -22.58
N LYS A 53 -10.98 14.77 -22.23
CA LYS A 53 -10.19 14.40 -21.04
C LYS A 53 -8.75 14.91 -21.12
N LEU A 54 -8.14 14.87 -22.30
CA LEU A 54 -6.80 15.39 -22.54
C LEU A 54 -6.76 16.90 -22.35
N SER A 55 -7.74 17.63 -22.90
CA SER A 55 -7.84 19.08 -22.71
C SER A 55 -8.13 19.47 -21.25
N GLU A 56 -8.92 18.68 -20.52
CA GLU A 56 -9.15 18.86 -19.09
C GLU A 56 -7.89 18.58 -18.27
N ALA A 57 -7.14 17.53 -18.63
CA ALA A 57 -5.85 17.21 -18.02
C ALA A 57 -4.79 18.27 -18.31
N GLU A 58 -4.72 18.78 -19.54
CA GLU A 58 -3.85 19.91 -19.92
C GLU A 58 -4.23 21.19 -19.18
N SER A 59 -5.52 21.47 -19.01
CA SER A 59 -5.99 22.62 -18.22
C SER A 59 -5.68 22.46 -16.74
N ARG A 60 -5.81 21.24 -16.20
CA ARG A 60 -5.40 20.90 -14.83
C ARG A 60 -3.91 21.07 -14.64
N LEU A 61 -3.10 20.54 -15.56
CA LEU A 61 -1.64 20.66 -15.53
C LEU A 61 -1.23 22.14 -15.62
N ALA A 62 -1.83 22.91 -16.52
CA ALA A 62 -1.60 24.34 -16.65
C ALA A 62 -2.06 25.16 -15.42
N SER A 63 -3.07 24.68 -14.69
CA SER A 63 -3.47 25.26 -13.40
C SER A 63 -2.60 24.81 -12.22
N MET A 64 -1.89 23.68 -12.35
CA MET A 64 -0.91 23.20 -11.38
C MET A 64 0.47 23.84 -11.60
N ASP A 65 0.81 24.24 -12.82
CA ASP A 65 2.04 25.01 -13.15
C ASP A 65 2.02 26.46 -12.64
N THR A 66 0.89 26.94 -12.10
CA THR A 66 0.78 28.29 -11.51
C THR A 66 0.87 28.32 -9.97
N ASP A 67 0.87 27.18 -9.29
CA ASP A 67 1.11 27.09 -7.85
C ASP A 67 2.25 26.08 -7.62
N ASP A 68 3.42 26.63 -7.31
CA ASP A 68 4.75 26.03 -7.11
C ASP A 68 4.83 25.04 -5.91
N GLY A 69 3.81 24.18 -5.75
CA GLY A 69 3.69 23.22 -4.64
C GLY A 69 2.57 22.18 -4.79
N GLY A 70 1.83 22.16 -5.91
CA GLY A 70 0.76 21.18 -6.15
C GLY A 70 1.26 19.79 -6.58
N LEU A 71 2.33 19.74 -7.38
CA LEU A 71 2.90 18.48 -7.89
C LEU A 71 3.66 17.71 -6.80
N GLU A 72 4.40 18.40 -5.93
CA GLU A 72 5.04 17.80 -4.75
C GLU A 72 4.00 17.21 -3.79
N ARG A 73 2.88 17.90 -3.59
CA ARG A 73 1.82 17.44 -2.70
C ARG A 73 1.10 16.20 -3.23
N ALA A 74 0.84 16.15 -4.54
CA ALA A 74 0.24 14.98 -5.19
C ALA A 74 1.22 13.79 -5.22
N ALA A 75 2.52 14.04 -5.44
CA ALA A 75 3.54 13.00 -5.37
C ALA A 75 3.71 12.46 -3.93
N ALA A 76 3.69 13.33 -2.93
CA ALA A 76 3.74 12.95 -1.51
C ALA A 76 2.49 12.17 -1.08
N GLU A 77 1.30 12.54 -1.57
CA GLU A 77 0.05 11.84 -1.30
C GLU A 77 0.02 10.46 -1.94
N ALA A 78 0.47 10.33 -3.20
CA ALA A 78 0.62 9.04 -3.87
C ALA A 78 1.67 8.13 -3.20
N ALA A 79 2.78 8.71 -2.71
CA ALA A 79 3.79 7.99 -1.95
C ALA A 79 3.25 7.47 -0.61
N MET A 80 2.49 8.30 0.13
CA MET A 80 1.85 7.88 1.37
C MET A 80 0.78 6.80 1.15
N GLU A 81 0.02 6.87 0.06
CA GLU A 81 -0.98 5.84 -0.28
C GLU A 81 -0.32 4.51 -0.66
N ALA A 82 0.81 4.55 -1.38
CA ALA A 82 1.61 3.37 -1.67
C ALA A 82 2.24 2.76 -0.41
N GLU A 83 2.74 3.58 0.51
CA GLU A 83 3.31 3.12 1.78
C GLU A 83 2.24 2.50 2.69
N ALA A 84 1.04 3.09 2.75
CA ALA A 84 -0.10 2.53 3.47
C ALA A 84 -0.52 1.15 2.91
N ALA A 85 -0.58 1.02 1.58
CA ALA A 85 -0.88 -0.25 0.93
C ALA A 85 0.21 -1.31 1.18
N ALA A 86 1.48 -0.90 1.23
CA ALA A 86 2.59 -1.81 1.55
C ALA A 86 2.55 -2.28 3.02
N LEU A 87 2.21 -1.39 3.95
CA LEU A 87 2.02 -1.74 5.36
C LEU A 87 0.82 -2.67 5.57
N GLU A 88 -0.29 -2.44 4.87
CA GLU A 88 -1.46 -3.33 4.91
C GLU A 88 -1.13 -4.70 4.32
N ALA A 89 -0.38 -4.75 3.21
CA ALA A 89 0.10 -6.00 2.63
C ALA A 89 1.03 -6.76 3.59
N LYS A 90 1.92 -6.06 4.31
CA LYS A 90 2.81 -6.65 5.32
C LYS A 90 2.00 -7.23 6.49
N ALA A 91 1.07 -6.48 7.05
CA ALA A 91 0.22 -6.95 8.14
C ALA A 91 -0.62 -8.17 7.71
N ALA A 92 -1.13 -8.16 6.46
CA ALA A 92 -1.86 -9.29 5.91
C ALA A 92 -0.96 -10.53 5.66
N ALA A 93 0.32 -10.34 5.33
CA ALA A 93 1.28 -11.42 5.20
C ALA A 93 1.66 -12.02 6.56
N GLU A 94 1.87 -11.17 7.57
CA GLU A 94 2.19 -11.58 8.94
C GLU A 94 1.04 -12.38 9.57
N LEU A 95 -0.20 -11.93 9.42
CA LEU A 95 -1.38 -12.65 9.90
C LEU A 95 -1.61 -13.98 9.16
N ARG A 96 -1.19 -14.08 7.88
CA ARG A 96 -1.19 -15.36 7.16
C ARG A 96 -0.09 -16.29 7.67
N ALA A 97 1.08 -15.78 7.99
CA ALA A 97 2.18 -16.55 8.56
C ALA A 97 1.81 -17.11 9.94
N GLU A 98 1.24 -16.30 10.83
CA GLU A 98 0.77 -16.76 12.14
C GLU A 98 -0.31 -17.85 12.02
N ARG A 99 -1.25 -17.69 11.08
CA ARG A 99 -2.27 -18.72 10.81
C ARG A 99 -1.66 -20.01 10.27
N ALA A 100 -0.63 -19.92 9.43
CA ALA A 100 0.07 -21.08 8.93
C ALA A 100 0.85 -21.79 10.05
N GLU A 101 1.51 -21.04 10.94
CA GLU A 101 2.21 -21.56 12.11
C GLU A 101 1.27 -22.24 13.10
N ALA A 102 0.11 -21.63 13.37
CA ALA A 102 -0.93 -22.23 14.21
C ALA A 102 -1.47 -23.54 13.62
N LYS A 103 -1.69 -23.58 12.30
CA LYS A 103 -2.15 -24.78 11.60
C LYS A 103 -1.09 -25.88 11.55
N LEU A 104 0.19 -25.51 11.42
CA LEU A 104 1.33 -26.41 11.55
C LEU A 104 1.40 -27.04 12.94
N ALA A 105 1.28 -26.24 13.99
CA ALA A 105 1.26 -26.73 15.37
C ALA A 105 0.07 -27.66 15.65
N GLU A 106 -1.11 -27.36 15.09
CA GLU A 106 -2.30 -28.21 15.19
C GLU A 106 -2.12 -29.55 14.46
N LEU A 107 -1.48 -29.55 13.30
CA LEU A 107 -1.15 -30.77 12.54
C LEU A 107 -0.07 -31.61 13.23
N GLU A 108 0.97 -30.99 13.81
CA GLU A 108 2.01 -31.68 14.59
C GLU A 108 1.45 -32.28 15.89
N ALA A 109 0.45 -31.64 16.51
CA ALA A 109 -0.26 -32.19 17.67
C ALA A 109 -1.28 -33.29 17.30
N GLY A 110 -1.75 -33.32 16.05
CA GLY A 110 -2.82 -34.20 15.57
C GLY A 110 -2.42 -35.63 15.20
N GLY A 111 -1.11 -35.94 15.10
CA GLY A 111 -0.56 -37.30 15.06
C GLY A 111 -1.26 -38.29 14.11
N GLY A 112 -1.15 -38.11 12.78
CA GLY A 112 -1.61 -39.10 11.81
C GLY A 112 -0.83 -39.05 10.50
N GLY A 113 -0.12 -40.14 10.16
CA GLY A 113 0.86 -40.28 9.07
C GLY A 113 0.40 -40.07 7.61
N ARG A 114 -0.70 -39.33 7.39
CA ARG A 114 -1.01 -38.64 6.12
C ARG A 114 -0.53 -37.17 6.13
N GLN A 115 -0.09 -36.67 7.28
CA GLN A 115 0.29 -35.27 7.53
C GLN A 115 1.74 -34.93 7.17
N ASP A 116 2.62 -35.91 6.93
CA ASP A 116 4.05 -35.62 6.68
C ASP A 116 4.30 -34.93 5.33
N GLU A 117 3.52 -35.26 4.29
CA GLU A 117 3.59 -34.59 2.98
C GLU A 117 2.99 -33.17 3.03
N ASP A 118 1.89 -32.98 3.77
CA ASP A 118 1.30 -31.66 4.01
C ASP A 118 2.20 -30.79 4.92
N LEU A 119 2.86 -31.39 5.91
CA LEU A 119 3.86 -30.75 6.77
C LEU A 119 5.10 -30.32 5.98
N ALA A 120 5.56 -31.16 5.06
CA ALA A 120 6.68 -30.82 4.17
C ALA A 120 6.30 -29.67 3.22
N ALA A 121 5.12 -29.73 2.61
CA ALA A 121 4.60 -28.67 1.74
C ALA A 121 4.41 -27.35 2.51
N LEU A 122 3.85 -27.38 3.71
CA LEU A 122 3.71 -26.20 4.57
C LEU A 122 5.05 -25.64 5.03
N LYS A 123 6.05 -26.48 5.29
CA LYS A 123 7.42 -26.03 5.63
C LYS A 123 8.09 -25.36 4.43
N GLU A 124 7.86 -25.86 3.22
CA GLU A 124 8.36 -25.27 1.98
C GLU A 124 7.66 -23.94 1.66
N GLU A 125 6.34 -23.86 1.84
CA GLU A 125 5.56 -22.62 1.71
C GLU A 125 5.99 -21.57 2.74
N LEU A 126 6.24 -21.98 3.98
CA LEU A 126 6.72 -21.09 5.04
C LEU A 126 8.17 -20.62 4.79
N ALA A 127 9.03 -21.46 4.21
CA ALA A 127 10.36 -21.06 3.77
C ALA A 127 10.31 -20.09 2.59
N ALA A 128 9.42 -20.31 1.61
CA ALA A 128 9.21 -19.42 0.49
C ALA A 128 8.67 -18.05 0.95
N LEU A 129 7.68 -18.04 1.85
CA LEU A 129 7.14 -16.81 2.44
C LEU A 129 8.20 -16.06 3.27
N LYS A 130 9.06 -16.76 4.01
CA LYS A 130 10.18 -16.11 4.72
C LYS A 130 11.21 -15.52 3.77
N ALA A 131 11.50 -16.20 2.66
CA ALA A 131 12.39 -15.68 1.63
C ALA A 131 11.78 -14.46 0.92
N GLU A 132 10.49 -14.49 0.60
CA GLU A 132 9.76 -13.34 0.04
C GLU A 132 9.71 -12.18 1.04
N ASN A 133 9.57 -12.44 2.34
CA ASN A 133 9.59 -11.40 3.37
C ASN A 133 10.98 -10.77 3.50
N GLU A 134 12.05 -11.56 3.46
CA GLU A 134 13.41 -11.03 3.43
C GLU A 134 13.70 -10.28 2.12
N GLU A 135 13.22 -10.76 0.97
CA GLU A 135 13.35 -10.04 -0.30
C GLU A 135 12.54 -8.74 -0.29
N LEU A 136 11.37 -8.70 0.35
CA LEU A 136 10.58 -7.48 0.53
C LEU A 136 11.23 -6.52 1.53
N LYS A 137 11.82 -7.02 2.61
CA LYS A 137 12.64 -6.20 3.52
C LYS A 137 13.85 -5.63 2.80
N GLN A 138 14.48 -6.43 1.95
CA GLN A 138 15.64 -6.01 1.17
C GLN A 138 15.23 -5.04 0.07
N LYS A 139 14.09 -5.21 -0.59
CA LYS A 139 13.51 -4.24 -1.52
C LYS A 139 12.99 -2.97 -0.84
N LEU A 140 12.61 -3.04 0.44
CA LEU A 140 12.31 -1.85 1.25
C LEU A 140 13.61 -1.12 1.60
N ALA A 141 14.67 -1.85 1.98
CA ALA A 141 15.98 -1.28 2.24
C ALA A 141 16.65 -0.73 0.96
N ASP A 142 16.47 -1.39 -0.18
CA ASP A 142 16.99 -0.98 -1.50
C ASP A 142 16.05 0.05 -2.16
N GLY A 143 14.75 0.04 -1.83
CA GLY A 143 13.75 1.02 -2.22
C GLY A 143 13.80 2.32 -1.42
N GLU A 144 14.34 2.27 -0.19
CA GLU A 144 14.88 3.43 0.54
C GLU A 144 16.10 4.05 -0.18
N GLY A 145 16.63 3.41 -1.23
CA GLY A 145 17.62 3.96 -2.16
C GLY A 145 17.04 4.53 -3.47
N GLY A 146 15.72 4.55 -3.64
CA GLY A 146 15.04 5.00 -4.86
C GLY A 146 14.66 6.49 -4.89
N GLY A 147 14.99 7.25 -3.84
CA GLY A 147 14.80 8.70 -3.74
C GLY A 147 16.13 9.44 -3.74
N GLY A 148 17.02 9.11 -4.67
CA GLY A 148 18.21 9.90 -4.94
C GLY A 148 17.85 11.17 -5.73
N ASP A 149 17.08 12.07 -5.12
CA ASP A 149 17.48 13.46 -5.19
C ASP A 149 18.56 13.62 -4.12
N ASP A 150 19.71 14.12 -4.55
CA ASP A 150 20.84 14.56 -3.74
C ASP A 150 20.42 15.79 -2.91
N GLU A 151 19.38 15.63 -2.09
CA GLU A 151 18.93 16.64 -1.16
C GLU A 151 19.81 16.52 0.08
N THR A 152 20.84 17.37 0.13
CA THR A 152 21.71 17.51 1.30
C THR A 152 20.83 17.70 2.53
N VAL A 153 20.93 16.78 3.50
CA VAL A 153 20.23 16.90 4.78
C VAL A 153 20.56 18.27 5.38
N THR A 154 19.53 19.05 5.64
CA THR A 154 19.70 20.41 6.18
C THR A 154 19.57 20.41 7.70
N GLU A 155 20.12 21.44 8.35
CA GLU A 155 19.93 21.66 9.79
C GLU A 155 18.44 21.85 10.15
N GLU A 156 17.62 22.30 9.19
CA GLU A 156 16.17 22.42 9.36
C GLU A 156 15.50 21.05 9.45
N ASP A 157 15.99 20.05 8.72
CA ASP A 157 15.51 18.67 8.80
C ASP A 157 15.86 18.03 10.15
N HIS A 158 17.08 18.25 10.64
CA HIS A 158 17.47 17.85 12.00
C HIS A 158 16.60 18.53 13.06
N SER A 159 16.36 19.84 12.93
CA SER A 159 15.50 20.59 13.84
C SER A 159 14.05 20.10 13.82
N ARG A 160 13.53 19.76 12.65
CA ARG A 160 12.18 19.21 12.49
C ARG A 160 12.07 17.81 13.10
N ALA A 161 13.06 16.95 12.86
CA ALA A 161 13.14 15.63 13.45
C ALA A 161 13.20 15.67 14.98
N ALA A 162 14.06 16.53 15.55
CA ALA A 162 14.15 16.72 17.00
C ALA A 162 12.83 17.18 17.62
N ARG A 163 12.17 18.20 17.03
CA ARG A 163 10.85 18.66 17.50
C ARG A 163 9.78 17.58 17.42
N LEU A 164 9.80 16.77 16.36
CA LEU A 164 8.85 15.69 16.19
C LEU A 164 9.07 14.59 17.23
N ALA A 165 10.31 14.17 17.47
CA ALA A 165 10.64 13.19 18.49
C ALA A 165 10.19 13.68 19.88
N GLN A 166 10.48 14.94 20.20
CA GLN A 166 10.06 15.55 21.46
C GLN A 166 8.53 15.58 21.60
N ALA A 167 7.80 16.05 20.58
CA ALA A 167 6.34 16.13 20.63
C ALA A 167 5.69 14.75 20.84
N LEU A 168 6.18 13.72 20.14
CA LEU A 168 5.67 12.37 20.27
C LEU A 168 5.94 11.78 21.66
N LEU A 169 7.09 12.07 22.26
CA LEU A 169 7.39 11.62 23.61
C LEU A 169 6.63 12.43 24.67
N GLU A 170 6.39 13.72 24.45
CA GLU A 170 5.51 14.53 25.30
C GLU A 170 4.09 13.97 25.31
N ASP A 171 3.57 13.51 24.17
CA ASP A 171 2.27 12.84 24.10
C ASP A 171 2.25 11.54 24.95
N VAL A 172 3.33 10.75 24.91
CA VAL A 172 3.46 9.52 25.73
C VAL A 172 3.50 9.87 27.22
N VAL A 173 4.24 10.91 27.61
CA VAL A 173 4.31 11.36 29.00
C VAL A 173 2.97 11.93 29.46
N ALA A 174 2.29 12.70 28.62
CA ALA A 174 1.01 13.34 28.93
C ALA A 174 -0.14 12.33 29.12
N GLU A 175 -0.04 11.14 28.53
CA GLU A 175 -1.04 10.08 28.71
C GLU A 175 -1.13 9.61 30.16
N ASP A 176 0.01 9.52 30.86
CA ASP A 176 0.09 9.11 32.27
C ASP A 176 1.28 9.79 32.98
N GLU A 177 1.13 11.09 33.28
CA GLU A 177 2.21 11.94 33.80
C GLU A 177 2.81 11.44 35.12
N ASP A 178 1.99 10.89 36.02
CA ASP A 178 2.46 10.43 37.32
C ASP A 178 3.27 9.13 37.18
N ARG A 179 2.83 8.22 36.30
CA ARG A 179 3.59 7.00 35.97
C ARG A 179 4.87 7.34 35.20
N ALA A 180 4.81 8.28 34.27
CA ALA A 180 5.96 8.74 33.51
C ALA A 180 7.02 9.37 34.42
N ARG A 181 6.61 10.26 35.33
CA ARG A 181 7.51 10.86 36.33
C ARG A 181 8.20 9.79 37.19
N GLY A 182 7.43 8.83 37.71
CA GLY A 182 8.00 7.73 38.49
C GLY A 182 9.00 6.89 37.69
N ALA A 183 8.67 6.57 36.43
CA ALA A 183 9.54 5.76 35.59
C ALA A 183 10.82 6.51 35.14
N LEU A 184 10.77 7.83 34.98
CA LEU A 184 11.94 8.66 34.70
C LEU A 184 12.86 8.74 35.92
N GLU A 185 12.31 8.98 37.11
CA GLU A 185 13.08 8.99 38.37
C GLU A 185 13.78 7.65 38.66
N GLU A 186 13.14 6.54 38.31
CA GLU A 186 13.67 5.18 38.47
C GLU A 186 14.56 4.73 37.29
N GLY A 187 14.65 5.52 36.21
CA GLY A 187 15.44 5.17 35.02
C GLY A 187 14.87 4.02 34.20
N CYS A 188 13.60 3.66 34.38
CA CYS A 188 12.92 2.53 33.73
C CYS A 188 11.86 2.98 32.71
N PHE A 189 11.85 4.26 32.31
CA PHE A 189 10.88 4.84 31.37
C PHE A 189 10.67 4.00 30.09
N ARG A 190 11.76 3.54 29.47
CA ARG A 190 11.71 2.69 28.25
C ARG A 190 10.97 1.36 28.47
N GLU A 191 11.10 0.78 29.66
CA GLU A 191 10.47 -0.51 30.00
C GLU A 191 9.00 -0.31 30.33
N VAL A 192 8.70 0.73 31.12
CA VAL A 192 7.34 1.02 31.59
C VAL A 192 6.42 1.46 30.45
N PHE A 193 6.95 2.18 29.46
CA PHE A 193 6.21 2.71 28.31
C PHE A 193 6.61 2.04 26.99
N ALA A 194 7.13 0.81 27.01
CA ALA A 194 7.67 0.13 25.84
C ALA A 194 6.71 0.14 24.63
N GLU A 195 5.45 -0.21 24.83
CA GLU A 195 4.43 -0.23 23.76
C GLU A 195 4.16 1.16 23.18
N ALA A 196 4.01 2.17 24.04
CA ALA A 196 3.73 3.56 23.63
C ALA A 196 4.94 4.18 22.92
N ILE A 197 6.16 3.92 23.42
CA ILE A 197 7.42 4.34 22.81
C ILE A 197 7.61 3.68 21.45
N GLU A 198 7.28 2.39 21.31
CA GLU A 198 7.39 1.70 20.02
C GLU A 198 6.41 2.28 18.98
N ALA A 199 5.15 2.51 19.38
CA ALA A 199 4.15 3.14 18.51
C ALA A 199 4.57 4.56 18.10
N ALA A 200 5.09 5.34 19.04
CA ALA A 200 5.58 6.69 18.79
C ALA A 200 6.85 6.68 17.91
N ARG A 201 7.79 5.76 18.14
CA ARG A 201 9.01 5.58 17.32
C ARG A 201 8.68 5.17 15.90
N SER A 202 7.67 4.32 15.70
CA SER A 202 7.17 3.97 14.37
C SER A 202 6.65 5.19 13.62
N THR A 203 5.91 6.06 14.31
CA THR A 203 5.42 7.33 13.75
C THR A 203 6.56 8.29 13.42
N TYR A 204 7.56 8.39 14.29
CA TYR A 204 8.77 9.18 14.06
C TYR A 204 9.54 8.70 12.82
N ASN A 205 9.79 7.39 12.71
CA ASN A 205 10.52 6.79 11.59
C ASN A 205 9.80 6.99 10.25
N ARG A 206 8.45 6.96 10.24
CA ARG A 206 7.66 7.21 9.04
C ARG A 206 7.75 8.67 8.56
N ARG A 207 7.91 9.60 9.49
CA ARG A 207 7.88 11.04 9.23
C ARG A 207 9.26 11.68 9.10
N THR A 208 10.32 10.92 9.39
CA THR A 208 11.70 11.37 9.36
C THR A 208 12.48 10.53 8.36
N SER A 209 13.09 11.18 7.37
CA SER A 209 13.82 10.49 6.31
C SER A 209 14.96 9.62 6.88
N ALA A 210 15.28 8.53 6.17
CA ALA A 210 16.36 7.64 6.55
C ALA A 210 17.72 8.37 6.59
N ALA A 211 17.94 9.34 5.69
CA ALA A 211 19.16 10.15 5.66
C ALA A 211 19.36 10.95 6.96
N VAL A 212 18.32 11.65 7.44
CA VAL A 212 18.38 12.39 8.72
C VAL A 212 18.64 11.45 9.90
N ARG A 213 17.96 10.30 9.93
CA ARG A 213 18.13 9.28 10.98
C ARG A 213 19.51 8.63 10.96
N ALA A 214 20.11 8.49 9.78
CA ALA A 214 21.45 7.92 9.62
C ALA A 214 22.56 8.87 10.08
N GLU A 215 22.37 10.19 9.94
CA GLU A 215 23.31 11.18 10.43
C GLU A 215 23.24 11.38 11.95
N ARG A 216 22.02 11.37 12.53
CA ARG A 216 21.81 11.60 13.96
C ARG A 216 20.52 10.98 14.47
N ASP A 217 20.61 10.24 15.58
CA ASP A 217 19.44 9.64 16.24
C ASP A 217 18.79 10.62 17.22
N HIS A 218 17.95 11.51 16.69
CA HIS A 218 17.20 12.47 17.52
C HIS A 218 16.15 11.80 18.42
N TRP A 219 15.76 10.57 18.13
CA TRP A 219 14.79 9.84 18.96
C TRP A 219 15.41 9.46 20.29
N ASP A 220 16.59 8.83 20.25
CA ASP A 220 17.29 8.44 21.47
C ASP A 220 17.76 9.67 22.26
N GLU A 221 18.22 10.73 21.59
CA GLU A 221 18.55 12.00 22.27
C GLU A 221 17.33 12.63 22.97
N ALA A 222 16.14 12.57 22.36
CA ALA A 222 14.93 13.09 22.98
C ALA A 222 14.50 12.26 24.19
N ILE A 223 14.68 10.94 24.16
CA ILE A 223 14.42 10.09 25.34
C ILE A 223 15.42 10.40 26.46
N GLU A 224 16.71 10.55 26.13
CA GLU A 224 17.74 10.91 27.11
C GLU A 224 17.49 12.29 27.72
N ALA A 225 16.92 13.24 26.97
CA ALA A 225 16.58 14.56 27.48
C ALA A 225 15.41 14.59 28.48
N LEU A 226 14.63 13.50 28.59
CA LEU A 226 13.52 13.40 29.55
C LEU A 226 13.97 13.00 30.97
N GLY A 227 15.12 12.33 31.11
CA GLY A 227 15.64 11.78 32.37
C GLY A 227 16.82 12.57 32.92
#